data_AF-A0A914VYU3-F1
#
_entry.id   AF-A0A914VYU3-F1
#
_cell.length_a   1.000
_cell.length_b   1.000
_cell.length_c   1.000
_cell.angle_alpha   90.00
_cell.angle_beta   90.00
_cell.angle_gamma   90.00
#
_symmetry.space_group_name_H-M   'P 1'
#
loop_
_entity.id
_entity.type
_entity.pdbx_description
1 polymer ?
#
loop_
_entity_poly.entity_id
_entity_poly.type
_entity_poly.pdbx_seq_one_letter_code
_entity_poly.pdbx_strand_id
1 'polypeptide(L)'
;MRVQCESWRAQVADKDEEIARLAEQLNRKVEEARATMTSSAAGMMSSSGESGESDALVKKLQATVAEQKQMIEDFKERLHMKGDFNPDTTKVLHMAINPIDMAHQEYKHEVETLKKENEQMRLRLEEFEAQRGSSTQHDADVTERVQLRLDELQHERQLNELKEKIVKLEKEKQRAREIQSQLAHKYREMCTQLTGFQCKMKDENLYQVESVYEPGHFFLFKRSDEGDLQLLESDYTPQWADFVETYLMTDHCIPAFLAAVTMQLYARDGKSDMQHDDTTASSQA
;
A
#
# COMPACT_ATOMS: atom_id res chain seq x y z
N MET A 1 -7.36 -24.67 -9.98
CA MET A 1 -6.05 -24.14 -10.43
C MET A 1 -5.60 -22.91 -9.64
N ARG A 2 -6.37 -21.80 -9.59
CA ARG A 2 -5.93 -20.55 -8.95
C ARG A 2 -5.62 -20.67 -7.43
N VAL A 3 -6.45 -21.42 -6.69
CA VAL A 3 -6.29 -21.64 -5.23
C VAL A 3 -5.07 -22.49 -4.88
N GLN A 4 -4.70 -23.43 -5.76
CA GLN A 4 -3.45 -24.17 -5.58
C GLN A 4 -2.26 -23.23 -5.79
N CYS A 5 -2.20 -22.45 -6.87
CA CYS A 5 -1.10 -21.49 -7.10
C CYS A 5 -0.86 -20.51 -5.94
N GLU A 6 -1.91 -20.02 -5.26
CA GLU A 6 -1.75 -19.08 -4.15
C GLU A 6 -1.18 -19.74 -2.89
N SER A 7 -1.65 -20.95 -2.55
CA SER A 7 -1.11 -21.74 -1.44
C SER A 7 0.36 -22.12 -1.66
N TRP A 8 0.73 -22.48 -2.90
CA TRP A 8 2.10 -22.85 -3.24
C TRP A 8 3.06 -21.63 -3.31
N ARG A 9 2.57 -20.44 -3.69
CA ARG A 9 3.37 -19.18 -3.62
C ARG A 9 3.72 -18.82 -2.18
N ALA A 10 2.78 -18.99 -1.26
CA ALA A 10 3.04 -18.76 0.16
C ALA A 10 4.12 -19.71 0.70
N GLN A 11 4.14 -20.97 0.25
CA GLN A 11 5.16 -21.94 0.65
C GLN A 11 6.56 -21.62 0.09
N VAL A 12 6.67 -21.14 -1.15
CA VAL A 12 7.97 -20.74 -1.73
C VAL A 12 8.50 -19.48 -1.03
N ALA A 13 7.64 -18.48 -0.80
CA ALA A 13 8.02 -17.25 -0.09
C ALA A 13 8.45 -17.52 1.36
N ASP A 14 7.74 -18.40 2.07
CA ASP A 14 8.09 -18.82 3.44
C ASP A 14 9.47 -19.51 3.48
N LYS A 15 9.78 -20.35 2.48
CA LYS A 15 11.09 -21.00 2.36
C LYS A 15 12.21 -20.02 2.00
N ASP A 16 11.94 -19.03 1.15
CA ASP A 16 12.90 -17.98 0.82
C ASP A 16 13.21 -17.10 2.04
N GLU A 17 12.20 -16.77 2.85
CA GLU A 17 12.38 -16.01 4.09
C GLU A 17 13.15 -16.83 5.16
N GLU A 18 12.86 -18.13 5.28
CA GLU A 18 13.59 -19.04 6.17
C GLU A 18 15.08 -19.13 5.80
N ILE A 19 15.41 -19.15 4.52
CA ILE A 19 16.80 -19.14 4.03
C ILE A 19 17.49 -17.81 4.29
N ALA A 20 16.80 -16.68 4.10
CA ALA A 20 17.34 -15.37 4.41
C ALA A 20 17.71 -15.26 5.90
N ARG A 21 16.83 -15.74 6.80
CA ARG A 21 17.09 -15.79 8.24
C ARG A 21 18.25 -16.71 8.59
N LEU A 22 18.33 -17.90 7.98
CA LEU A 22 19.45 -18.82 8.22
C LEU A 22 20.78 -18.26 7.70
N ALA A 23 20.78 -17.57 6.56
CA ALA A 23 21.96 -16.89 6.02
C ALA A 23 22.44 -15.74 6.93
N GLU A 24 21.51 -14.95 7.47
CA GLU A 24 21.82 -13.87 8.40
C GLU A 24 22.35 -14.39 9.74
N GLN A 25 21.73 -15.44 10.29
CA GLN A 25 22.22 -16.13 11.49
C GLN A 25 23.61 -16.72 11.28
N LEU A 26 23.90 -17.27 10.10
CA LEU A 26 25.21 -17.78 9.77
C LEU A 26 26.23 -16.63 9.67
N ASN A 27 25.90 -15.53 9.00
CA ASN A 27 26.80 -14.40 8.86
C ASN A 27 27.14 -13.79 10.23
N ARG A 28 26.16 -13.74 11.13
CA ARG A 28 26.35 -13.35 12.53
C ARG A 28 27.26 -14.32 13.28
N LYS A 29 27.05 -15.63 13.16
CA LYS A 29 27.93 -16.64 13.79
C LYS A 29 29.35 -16.61 13.23
N VAL A 30 29.52 -16.33 11.94
CA VAL A 30 30.83 -16.18 11.31
C VAL A 30 31.54 -14.92 11.85
N GLU A 31 30.84 -13.80 11.97
CA GLU A 31 31.40 -12.58 12.57
C GLU A 31 31.71 -12.76 14.07
N GLU A 32 30.85 -13.44 14.83
CA GLU A 32 31.10 -13.78 16.24
C GLU A 32 32.31 -14.72 16.38
N ALA A 33 32.44 -15.74 15.52
CA ALA A 33 33.61 -16.62 15.48
C ALA A 33 34.89 -15.84 15.09
N ARG A 34 34.79 -14.93 14.13
CA ARG A 34 35.90 -14.07 13.69
C ARG A 34 36.34 -13.10 14.77
N ALA A 35 35.40 -12.51 15.52
CA ALA A 35 35.65 -11.64 16.67
C ALA A 35 36.24 -12.41 17.87
N THR A 36 35.82 -13.66 18.06
CA THR A 36 36.39 -14.54 19.09
C THR A 36 37.81 -14.97 18.71
N MET A 37 38.10 -15.17 17.42
CA MET A 37 39.44 -15.43 16.92
C MET A 37 40.38 -14.22 17.00
N THR A 38 39.91 -13.00 16.74
CA THR A 38 40.74 -11.79 16.89
C THR A 38 41.02 -11.45 18.36
N SER A 39 40.09 -11.74 19.27
CA SER A 39 40.32 -11.59 20.71
C SER A 39 41.17 -12.72 21.31
N SER A 40 41.04 -13.95 20.83
CA SER A 40 41.87 -15.09 21.26
C SER A 40 43.28 -15.06 20.65
N ALA A 41 43.47 -14.48 19.46
CA ALA A 41 44.80 -14.26 18.88
C ALA A 41 45.65 -13.24 19.68
N ALA A 42 45.01 -12.38 20.48
CA ALA A 42 45.70 -11.46 21.39
C ALA A 42 46.14 -12.14 22.71
N GLY A 43 45.67 -13.36 23.00
CA GLY A 43 45.99 -14.11 24.21
C GLY A 43 46.36 -15.57 23.91
N MET A 44 47.68 -15.84 23.87
CA MET A 44 48.30 -17.18 23.81
C MET A 44 48.36 -17.88 22.44
N MET A 45 49.58 -17.88 21.89
CA MET A 45 50.09 -18.99 21.09
C MET A 45 50.08 -20.27 21.96
N SER A 46 49.13 -21.19 21.75
CA SER A 46 49.26 -22.65 21.95
C SER A 46 47.89 -23.34 22.15
N SER A 47 47.21 -23.71 21.07
CA SER A 47 46.35 -24.91 21.00
C SER A 47 45.79 -25.07 19.57
N SER A 48 46.54 -25.75 18.71
CA SER A 48 46.23 -26.02 17.30
C SER A 48 45.14 -27.08 17.07
N GLY A 49 44.31 -27.39 18.08
CA GLY A 49 43.30 -28.46 18.02
C GLY A 49 41.86 -28.01 17.74
N GLU A 50 41.41 -26.88 18.29
CA GLU A 50 39.99 -26.48 18.29
C GLU A 50 39.56 -25.68 17.04
N SER A 51 40.51 -25.12 16.28
CA SER A 51 40.23 -24.46 15.00
C SER A 51 39.69 -25.44 13.96
N GLY A 52 40.19 -26.68 13.94
CA GLY A 52 39.84 -27.68 12.94
C GLY A 52 38.40 -28.17 13.01
N GLU A 53 37.83 -28.28 14.22
CA GLU A 53 36.43 -28.71 14.40
C GLU A 53 35.44 -27.61 14.02
N SER A 54 35.76 -26.35 14.33
CA SER A 54 34.97 -25.19 13.91
C SER A 54 35.00 -25.01 12.39
N ASP A 55 36.18 -25.14 11.76
CA ASP A 55 36.32 -25.05 10.31
C ASP A 55 35.61 -26.21 9.58
N ALA A 56 35.64 -27.42 10.16
CA ALA A 56 34.91 -28.57 9.64
C ALA A 56 33.39 -28.38 9.71
N LEU A 57 32.88 -27.79 10.81
CA LEU A 57 31.45 -27.49 10.97
C LEU A 57 30.99 -26.40 10.01
N VAL A 58 31.78 -25.33 9.84
CA VAL A 58 31.51 -24.27 8.86
C VAL A 58 31.46 -24.85 7.45
N LYS A 59 32.41 -25.72 7.08
CA LYS A 59 32.44 -26.37 5.77
C LYS A 59 31.23 -27.28 5.53
N LYS A 60 30.80 -28.02 6.55
CA LYS A 60 29.59 -28.87 6.47
C LYS A 60 28.32 -28.04 6.31
N LEU A 61 28.20 -26.95 7.04
CA LEU A 61 27.07 -26.02 6.93
C LEU A 61 27.04 -25.33 5.56
N GLN A 62 28.20 -24.90 5.05
CA GLN A 62 28.32 -24.35 3.69
C GLN A 62 27.90 -25.36 2.62
N ALA A 63 28.26 -26.63 2.77
CA ALA A 63 27.81 -27.69 1.88
C ALA A 63 26.28 -27.88 1.93
N THR A 64 25.68 -27.93 3.12
CA THR A 64 24.21 -28.05 3.24
C THR A 64 23.45 -26.87 2.65
N VAL A 65 23.99 -25.65 2.77
CA VAL A 65 23.40 -24.46 2.15
C VAL A 65 23.54 -24.50 0.64
N ALA A 66 24.67 -24.98 0.11
CA ALA A 66 24.86 -25.14 -1.33
C ALA A 66 23.89 -26.18 -1.91
N GLU A 67 23.68 -27.31 -1.24
CA GLU A 67 22.72 -28.35 -1.64
C GLU A 67 21.28 -27.82 -1.63
N GLN A 68 20.88 -27.06 -0.60
CA GLN A 68 19.55 -26.45 -0.54
C GLN A 68 19.32 -25.41 -1.63
N LYS A 69 20.33 -24.58 -1.92
CA LYS A 69 20.27 -23.61 -3.03
C LYS A 69 20.14 -24.31 -4.38
N GLN A 70 20.89 -25.38 -4.60
CA GLN A 70 20.80 -26.16 -5.83
C GLN A 70 19.42 -26.80 -6.00
N MET A 71 18.84 -27.38 -4.94
CA MET A 71 17.51 -27.96 -4.98
C MET A 71 16.42 -26.94 -5.37
N ILE A 72 16.56 -25.71 -4.90
CA ILE A 72 15.62 -24.63 -5.21
C ILE A 72 15.77 -24.14 -6.65
N GLU A 73 17.00 -24.01 -7.14
CA GLU A 73 17.23 -23.65 -8.56
C GLU A 73 16.71 -24.74 -9.50
N ASP A 74 16.97 -26.02 -9.21
CA ASP A 74 16.39 -27.14 -9.97
C ASP A 74 14.84 -27.12 -9.94
N PHE A 75 14.27 -26.71 -8.81
CA PHE A 75 12.82 -26.57 -8.67
C PHE A 75 12.25 -25.39 -9.47
N LYS A 76 12.93 -24.23 -9.44
CA LYS A 76 12.58 -23.06 -10.27
C LYS A 76 12.67 -23.38 -11.75
N GLU A 77 13.71 -24.08 -12.20
CA GLU A 77 13.85 -24.51 -13.59
C GLU A 77 12.69 -25.41 -14.01
N ARG A 78 12.29 -26.39 -13.18
CA ARG A 78 11.13 -27.23 -13.45
C ARG A 78 9.82 -26.44 -13.56
N LEU A 79 9.68 -25.35 -12.81
CA LEU A 79 8.53 -24.46 -12.88
C LEU A 79 8.54 -23.62 -14.17
N HIS A 80 9.69 -23.07 -14.54
CA HIS A 80 9.86 -22.35 -15.81
C HIS A 80 9.55 -23.28 -17.01
N MET A 81 9.96 -24.55 -16.94
CA MET A 81 9.64 -25.54 -17.97
C MET A 81 8.13 -25.87 -18.07
N LYS A 82 7.36 -25.65 -17.01
CA LYS A 82 5.89 -25.78 -17.01
C LYS A 82 5.18 -24.50 -17.43
N GLY A 83 5.92 -23.44 -17.72
CA GLY A 83 5.36 -22.13 -18.10
C GLY A 83 4.85 -21.32 -16.92
N ASP A 84 5.22 -21.67 -15.68
CA ASP A 84 4.96 -20.83 -14.52
C ASP A 84 5.88 -19.61 -14.55
N PHE A 85 5.30 -18.44 -14.28
CA PHE A 85 6.00 -17.16 -14.27
C PHE A 85 5.78 -16.45 -12.94
N ASN A 86 6.75 -15.63 -12.54
CA ASN A 86 6.62 -14.76 -11.39
C ASN A 86 5.91 -13.45 -11.82
N PRO A 87 4.71 -13.15 -11.29
CA PRO A 87 3.94 -11.97 -11.67
C PRO A 87 4.57 -10.65 -11.21
N ASP A 88 5.48 -10.67 -10.23
CA ASP A 88 6.17 -9.47 -9.73
C ASP A 88 7.33 -9.06 -10.64
N THR A 89 7.98 -10.04 -11.28
CA THR A 89 9.15 -9.82 -12.16
C THR A 89 8.81 -9.87 -13.64
N THR A 90 7.71 -10.52 -14.01
CA THR A 90 7.41 -10.85 -15.42
C THR A 90 5.94 -10.56 -15.73
N LYS A 91 5.71 -9.70 -16.73
CA LYS A 91 4.37 -9.45 -17.26
C LYS A 91 4.10 -10.39 -18.43
N VAL A 92 2.97 -11.10 -18.38
CA VAL A 92 2.50 -11.92 -19.50
C VAL A 92 1.77 -11.02 -20.48
N LEU A 93 2.25 -11.03 -21.73
CA LEU A 93 1.59 -10.36 -22.85
C LEU A 93 0.69 -11.37 -23.55
N HIS A 94 -0.61 -11.08 -23.59
CA HIS A 94 -1.55 -11.80 -24.43
C HIS A 94 -1.74 -11.05 -25.74
N MET A 95 -2.14 -11.77 -26.79
CA MET A 95 -2.59 -11.13 -28.03
C MET A 95 -3.78 -10.22 -27.73
N ALA A 96 -3.86 -9.08 -28.41
CA ALA A 96 -4.99 -8.16 -28.27
C ALA A 96 -6.35 -8.84 -28.54
N ILE A 97 -6.35 -9.86 -29.40
CA ILE A 97 -7.46 -10.77 -29.62
C ILE A 97 -6.96 -12.16 -29.22
N ASN A 98 -7.26 -12.58 -28.00
CA ASN A 98 -6.83 -13.86 -27.46
C ASN A 98 -7.86 -14.96 -27.79
N PRO A 99 -7.55 -15.95 -28.65
CA PRO A 99 -8.52 -16.97 -29.08
C PRO A 99 -9.04 -17.84 -27.93
N ILE A 100 -8.22 -18.09 -26.90
CA ILE A 100 -8.65 -18.88 -25.74
C ILE A 100 -9.64 -18.10 -24.87
N ASP A 101 -9.44 -16.79 -24.72
CA ASP A 101 -10.36 -15.95 -23.96
C ASP A 101 -11.68 -15.81 -24.70
N MET A 102 -11.65 -15.68 -26.04
CA MET A 102 -12.85 -15.69 -26.87
C MET A 102 -13.63 -17.00 -26.72
N ALA A 103 -12.97 -18.15 -26.89
CA ALA A 103 -13.62 -19.45 -26.71
C ALA A 103 -14.20 -19.61 -25.29
N HIS A 104 -13.53 -19.07 -24.28
CA HIS A 104 -14.00 -19.10 -22.91
C HIS A 104 -15.21 -18.16 -22.67
N GLN A 105 -15.25 -17.02 -23.34
CA GLN A 105 -16.40 -16.11 -23.33
C GLN A 105 -17.60 -16.72 -24.05
N GLU A 106 -17.40 -17.32 -25.23
CA GLU A 106 -18.44 -18.02 -25.99
C GLU A 106 -19.03 -19.18 -25.17
N TYR A 107 -18.18 -20.01 -24.58
CA TYR A 107 -18.63 -21.09 -23.70
C TYR A 107 -19.43 -20.59 -22.50
N LYS A 108 -18.98 -19.50 -21.85
CA LYS A 108 -19.74 -18.88 -20.76
C LYS A 108 -21.11 -18.39 -21.21
N HIS A 109 -21.16 -17.72 -22.35
CA HIS A 109 -22.41 -17.24 -22.93
C HIS A 109 -23.36 -18.40 -23.24
N GLU A 110 -22.87 -19.47 -23.88
CA GLU A 110 -23.67 -20.67 -24.18
C GLU A 110 -24.19 -21.36 -22.91
N VAL A 111 -23.37 -21.46 -21.87
CA VAL A 111 -23.80 -21.99 -20.57
C VAL A 111 -24.87 -21.11 -19.93
N GLU A 112 -24.75 -19.79 -20.03
CA GLU A 112 -25.77 -18.86 -19.52
C GLU A 112 -27.08 -18.95 -20.30
N THR A 113 -27.05 -19.06 -21.63
CA THR A 113 -28.26 -19.24 -22.45
C THR A 113 -28.94 -20.56 -22.12
N LEU A 114 -28.19 -21.66 -22.06
CA LEU A 114 -28.73 -22.98 -21.71
C LEU A 114 -29.33 -23.03 -20.30
N LYS A 115 -28.75 -22.28 -19.36
CA LYS A 115 -29.32 -22.13 -18.00
C LYS A 115 -30.64 -21.38 -18.03
N LYS A 116 -30.72 -20.27 -18.75
CA LYS A 116 -31.97 -19.49 -18.91
C LYS A 116 -33.06 -20.33 -19.56
N GLU A 117 -32.75 -21.07 -20.62
CA GLU A 117 -33.69 -21.96 -21.30
C GLU A 117 -34.16 -23.10 -20.36
N ASN A 118 -33.25 -23.70 -19.59
CA ASN A 118 -33.63 -24.71 -18.59
C ASN A 118 -34.53 -24.14 -17.49
N GLU A 119 -34.25 -22.95 -16.98
CA GLU A 119 -35.11 -22.28 -16.01
C GLU A 119 -36.51 -22.04 -16.58
N GLN A 120 -36.60 -21.53 -17.82
CA GLN A 120 -37.88 -21.32 -18.51
C GLN A 120 -38.66 -22.62 -18.72
N MET A 121 -37.98 -23.70 -19.15
CA MET A 121 -38.59 -25.01 -19.33
C MET A 121 -39.09 -25.60 -18.01
N ARG A 122 -38.29 -25.47 -16.93
CA ARG A 122 -38.67 -25.97 -15.60
C ARG A 122 -39.89 -25.24 -15.04
N LEU A 123 -39.95 -23.92 -15.19
CA LEU A 123 -41.12 -23.13 -14.78
C LEU A 123 -42.37 -23.52 -15.55
N ARG A 124 -42.27 -23.72 -16.87
CA ARG A 124 -43.38 -24.23 -17.69
C ARG A 124 -43.83 -25.62 -17.23
N LEU A 125 -42.88 -26.51 -16.94
CA LEU A 125 -43.18 -27.87 -16.51
C LEU A 125 -43.89 -27.89 -15.15
N GLU A 126 -43.40 -27.09 -14.19
CA GLU A 126 -44.00 -26.94 -12.87
C GLU A 126 -45.44 -26.41 -12.94
N GLU A 127 -45.72 -25.46 -13.84
CA GLU A 127 -47.06 -24.93 -14.04
C GLU A 127 -48.00 -25.91 -14.75
N PHE A 128 -47.50 -26.65 -15.75
CA PHE A 128 -48.26 -27.74 -16.37
C PHE A 128 -48.55 -28.88 -15.38
N GLU A 129 -47.62 -29.22 -14.49
CA GLU A 129 -47.81 -30.22 -13.44
C GLU A 129 -48.81 -29.75 -12.37
N ALA A 130 -48.78 -28.46 -12.00
CA ALA A 130 -49.76 -27.87 -11.10
C ALA A 130 -51.19 -27.87 -11.68
N GLN A 131 -51.33 -27.73 -13.01
CA GLN A 131 -52.63 -27.69 -13.70
C GLN A 131 -53.20 -29.07 -14.03
N ARG A 132 -52.44 -30.17 -13.90
CA ARG A 132 -52.96 -31.54 -14.12
C ARG A 132 -54.13 -31.91 -13.18
N GLY A 133 -54.43 -31.10 -12.18
CA GLY A 133 -55.58 -31.23 -11.28
C GLY A 133 -56.82 -30.39 -11.60
N SER A 134 -56.81 -29.48 -12.59
CA SER A 134 -57.96 -28.60 -12.87
C SER A 134 -58.16 -28.37 -14.37
N SER A 135 -59.31 -28.84 -14.88
CA SER A 135 -59.69 -28.85 -16.29
C SER A 135 -59.64 -27.49 -17.01
N THR A 136 -59.00 -27.52 -18.19
CA THR A 136 -59.36 -26.90 -19.48
C THR A 136 -60.12 -25.57 -19.47
N GLN A 137 -59.38 -24.49 -19.77
CA GLN A 137 -59.76 -23.23 -20.45
C GLN A 137 -58.98 -22.09 -19.76
N HIS A 138 -57.73 -21.77 -20.13
CA HIS A 138 -57.09 -20.45 -19.85
C HIS A 138 -55.64 -20.31 -20.43
N ASP A 139 -55.31 -20.92 -21.58
CA ASP A 139 -53.94 -20.87 -22.12
C ASP A 139 -53.43 -19.44 -22.44
N ALA A 140 -54.33 -18.51 -22.78
CA ALA A 140 -53.97 -17.12 -23.08
C ALA A 140 -53.65 -16.27 -21.82
N ASP A 141 -54.44 -16.41 -20.75
CA ASP A 141 -54.27 -15.69 -19.47
C ASP A 141 -53.05 -16.21 -18.68
N VAL A 142 -52.75 -17.50 -18.81
CA VAL A 142 -51.55 -18.12 -18.24
C VAL A 142 -50.28 -17.57 -18.90
N THR A 143 -50.29 -17.42 -20.23
CA THR A 143 -49.12 -16.88 -20.96
C THR A 143 -48.82 -15.44 -20.55
N GLU A 144 -49.85 -14.60 -20.37
CA GLU A 144 -49.69 -13.20 -19.95
C GLU A 144 -49.23 -13.07 -18.49
N ARG A 145 -49.78 -13.87 -17.57
CA ARG A 145 -49.33 -13.90 -16.17
C ARG A 145 -47.90 -14.41 -16.00
N VAL A 146 -47.51 -15.40 -16.79
CA VAL A 146 -46.11 -15.90 -16.82
C VAL A 146 -45.17 -14.84 -17.37
N GLN A 147 -45.58 -14.11 -18.41
CA GLN A 147 -44.80 -13.03 -18.99
C GLN A 147 -44.55 -11.92 -17.95
N LEU A 148 -45.60 -11.46 -17.26
CA LEU A 148 -45.48 -10.42 -16.22
C LEU A 148 -44.58 -10.86 -15.07
N ARG A 149 -44.72 -12.12 -14.61
CA ARG A 149 -43.90 -12.65 -13.52
C ARG A 149 -42.44 -12.84 -13.94
N LEU A 150 -42.19 -13.19 -15.19
CA LEU A 150 -40.84 -13.28 -15.76
C LEU A 150 -40.22 -11.88 -15.88
N ASP A 151 -40.99 -10.89 -16.32
CA ASP A 151 -40.56 -9.50 -16.39
C ASP A 151 -40.27 -8.95 -14.99
N GLU A 152 -41.11 -9.19 -13.99
CA GLU A 152 -40.85 -8.81 -12.59
C GLU A 152 -39.56 -9.43 -12.06
N LEU A 153 -39.34 -10.73 -12.27
CA LEU A 153 -38.10 -11.40 -11.87
C LEU A 153 -36.87 -10.88 -12.62
N GLN A 154 -37.02 -10.49 -13.88
CA GLN A 154 -35.94 -9.86 -14.64
C GLN A 154 -35.63 -8.44 -14.12
N HIS A 155 -36.65 -7.66 -13.79
CA HIS A 155 -36.49 -6.34 -13.19
C HIS A 155 -35.87 -6.43 -11.80
N GLU A 156 -36.26 -7.39 -10.97
CA GLU A 156 -35.64 -7.64 -9.66
C GLU A 156 -34.17 -8.05 -9.79
N ARG A 157 -33.84 -8.91 -10.76
CA ARG A 157 -32.44 -9.27 -11.08
C ARG A 157 -31.66 -8.03 -11.51
N GLN A 158 -32.19 -7.21 -12.41
CA GLN A 158 -31.55 -5.98 -12.86
C GLN A 158 -31.36 -4.96 -11.73
N LEU A 159 -32.35 -4.81 -10.85
CA LEU A 159 -32.26 -3.96 -9.66
C LEU A 159 -31.19 -4.45 -8.70
N ASN A 160 -31.08 -5.75 -8.48
CA ASN A 160 -30.06 -6.33 -7.62
C ASN A 160 -28.65 -6.18 -8.24
N GLU A 161 -28.50 -6.43 -9.53
CA GLU A 161 -27.24 -6.18 -10.25
C GLU A 161 -26.83 -4.70 -10.19
N LEU A 162 -27.80 -3.79 -10.33
CA LEU A 162 -27.52 -2.36 -10.27
C LEU A 162 -27.15 -1.92 -8.84
N LYS A 163 -27.83 -2.44 -7.82
CA LYS A 163 -27.46 -2.22 -6.41
C LYS A 163 -26.06 -2.74 -6.12
N GLU A 164 -25.70 -3.93 -6.59
CA GLU A 164 -24.35 -4.45 -6.47
C GLU A 164 -23.30 -3.57 -7.14
N LYS A 165 -23.61 -3.05 -8.34
CA LYS A 165 -22.73 -2.10 -9.05
C LYS A 165 -22.55 -0.81 -8.26
N ILE A 166 -23.61 -0.25 -7.67
CA ILE A 166 -23.54 0.94 -6.82
C ILE A 166 -22.64 0.67 -5.62
N VAL A 167 -22.85 -0.44 -4.90
CA VAL A 167 -22.02 -0.80 -3.74
C VAL A 167 -20.55 -0.99 -4.13
N LYS A 168 -20.28 -1.61 -5.29
CA LYS A 168 -18.91 -1.75 -5.83
C LYS A 168 -18.28 -0.38 -6.11
N LEU A 169 -18.98 0.50 -6.83
CA LEU A 169 -18.50 1.84 -7.16
C LEU A 169 -18.31 2.72 -5.92
N GLU A 170 -19.20 2.63 -4.94
CA GLU A 170 -19.07 3.34 -3.66
C GLU A 170 -17.84 2.87 -2.89
N LYS A 171 -17.59 1.56 -2.85
CA LYS A 171 -16.40 0.98 -2.22
C LYS A 171 -15.11 1.43 -2.93
N GLU A 172 -15.11 1.46 -4.25
CA GLU A 172 -13.96 1.95 -5.03
C GLU A 172 -13.71 3.44 -4.81
N LYS A 173 -14.77 4.26 -4.81
CA LYS A 173 -14.70 5.69 -4.51
C LYS A 173 -14.18 5.94 -3.10
N GLN A 174 -14.63 5.16 -2.13
CA GLN A 174 -14.18 5.25 -0.75
C GLN A 174 -12.69 4.91 -0.63
N ARG A 175 -12.26 3.81 -1.25
CA ARG A 175 -10.84 3.43 -1.31
C ARG A 175 -9.98 4.50 -1.97
N ALA A 176 -10.45 5.09 -3.07
CA ALA A 176 -9.74 6.17 -3.75
C ALA A 176 -9.55 7.40 -2.85
N ARG A 177 -10.60 7.79 -2.09
CA ARG A 177 -10.53 8.87 -1.09
C ARG A 177 -9.54 8.58 0.02
N GLU A 178 -9.52 7.35 0.53
CA GLU A 178 -8.58 6.92 1.56
C GLU A 178 -7.14 6.99 1.06
N ILE A 179 -6.87 6.48 -0.14
CA ILE A 179 -5.55 6.57 -0.77
C ILE A 179 -5.13 8.03 -0.96
N GLN A 180 -6.02 8.88 -1.46
CA GLN A 180 -5.72 10.31 -1.65
C GLN A 180 -5.45 11.01 -0.32
N SER A 181 -6.23 10.70 0.73
CA SER A 181 -6.03 11.24 2.08
C SER A 181 -4.68 10.81 2.65
N GLN A 182 -4.33 9.54 2.53
CA GLN A 182 -3.03 9.01 2.96
C GLN A 182 -1.87 9.65 2.18
N LEU A 183 -2.01 9.82 0.87
CA LEU A 183 -0.99 10.45 0.04
C LEU A 183 -0.80 11.93 0.43
N ALA A 184 -1.89 12.66 0.64
CA ALA A 184 -1.85 14.05 1.09
C ALA A 184 -1.22 14.18 2.48
N HIS A 185 -1.50 13.23 3.39
CA HIS A 185 -0.86 13.18 4.70
C HIS A 185 0.65 12.94 4.58
N LYS A 186 1.07 11.90 3.85
CA LYS A 186 2.50 11.59 3.64
C LYS A 186 3.25 12.75 2.99
N TYR A 187 2.63 13.41 2.00
CA TYR A 187 3.21 14.58 1.37
C TYR A 187 3.40 15.73 2.36
N ARG A 188 2.39 16.02 3.19
CA ARG A 188 2.46 17.07 4.20
C ARG A 188 3.54 16.76 5.25
N GLU A 189 3.63 15.52 5.71
CA GLU A 189 4.66 15.07 6.64
C GLU A 189 6.07 15.27 6.08
N MET A 190 6.30 14.85 4.83
CA MET A 190 7.57 15.07 4.14
C MET A 190 7.89 16.56 3.99
N CYS A 191 6.93 17.39 3.57
CA CYS A 191 7.14 18.83 3.47
C CYS A 191 7.48 19.45 4.84
N THR A 192 6.81 19.04 5.91
CA THR A 192 7.11 19.51 7.26
C THR A 192 8.50 19.12 7.73
N GLN A 193 8.96 17.91 7.41
CA GLN A 193 10.33 17.49 7.73
C GLN A 193 11.39 18.27 6.93
N LEU A 194 11.12 18.61 5.67
CA LEU A 194 12.08 19.34 4.83
C LEU A 194 12.14 20.83 5.11
N THR A 195 11.00 21.48 5.34
CA THR A 195 10.91 22.95 5.45
C THR A 195 10.78 23.45 6.89
N GLY A 196 10.39 22.58 7.83
CA GLY A 196 10.04 22.97 9.20
C GLY A 196 8.68 23.65 9.32
N PHE A 197 7.84 23.60 8.28
CA PHE A 197 6.49 24.18 8.29
C PHE A 197 5.38 23.15 8.04
N GLN A 198 4.31 23.27 8.81
CA GLN A 198 3.08 22.51 8.64
C GLN A 198 2.05 23.34 7.86
N CYS A 199 1.82 22.97 6.60
CA CYS A 199 0.83 23.63 5.74
C CYS A 199 -0.53 22.92 5.83
N LYS A 200 -1.53 23.59 6.44
CA LYS A 200 -2.93 23.16 6.53
C LYS A 200 -3.77 23.98 5.56
N MET A 201 -4.64 23.33 4.79
CA MET A 201 -5.60 24.02 3.92
C MET A 201 -6.91 24.18 4.70
N LYS A 202 -7.35 25.43 4.95
CA LYS A 202 -8.64 25.69 5.61
C LYS A 202 -9.79 25.71 4.60
N ASP A 203 -9.59 26.43 3.51
CA ASP A 203 -10.55 26.58 2.40
C ASP A 203 -9.82 26.41 1.06
N GLU A 204 -10.55 26.44 -0.06
CA GLU A 204 -9.99 26.22 -1.41
C GLU A 204 -8.81 27.16 -1.75
N ASN A 205 -8.85 28.39 -1.25
CA ASN A 205 -7.84 29.41 -1.52
C ASN A 205 -7.12 29.92 -0.26
N LEU A 206 -7.35 29.31 0.91
CA LEU A 206 -6.78 29.75 2.18
C LEU A 206 -5.89 28.68 2.81
N TYR A 207 -4.62 29.01 2.98
CA TYR A 207 -3.57 28.14 3.49
C TYR A 207 -3.06 28.69 4.82
N GLN A 208 -3.09 27.86 5.85
CA GLN A 208 -2.50 28.12 7.15
C GLN A 208 -1.13 27.44 7.21
N VAL A 209 -0.09 28.21 7.52
CA VAL A 209 1.29 27.73 7.62
C VAL A 209 1.76 27.94 9.04
N GLU A 210 2.00 26.84 9.76
CA GLU A 210 2.45 26.82 11.15
C GLU A 210 3.90 26.33 11.21
N SER A 211 4.74 26.95 12.04
CA SER A 211 6.13 26.49 12.21
C SER A 211 6.20 25.36 13.23
N VAL A 212 7.10 24.39 13.01
CA VAL A 212 7.36 23.32 13.98
C VAL A 212 8.02 23.85 15.26
N TYR A 213 8.81 24.92 15.15
CA TYR A 213 9.55 25.50 16.27
C TYR A 213 8.69 26.36 17.21
N GLU A 214 7.53 26.82 16.75
CA GLU A 214 6.63 27.66 17.55
C GLU A 214 5.16 27.22 17.34
N PRO A 215 4.74 26.13 17.99
CA PRO A 215 3.40 25.59 17.82
C PRO A 215 2.34 26.56 18.36
N GLY A 216 1.25 26.75 17.63
CA GLY A 216 0.17 27.66 17.97
C GLY A 216 0.22 29.01 17.24
N HIS A 217 1.37 29.41 16.70
CA HIS A 217 1.50 30.59 15.84
C HIS A 217 1.48 30.20 14.36
N PHE A 218 0.67 30.90 13.56
CA PHE A 218 0.47 30.54 12.16
C PHE A 218 0.36 31.77 11.26
N PHE A 219 0.85 31.63 10.04
CA PHE A 219 0.66 32.55 8.94
C PHE A 219 -0.53 32.12 8.09
N LEU A 220 -1.30 33.08 7.59
CA LEU A 220 -2.40 32.83 6.66
C LEU A 220 -1.98 33.32 5.28
N PHE A 221 -2.00 32.44 4.29
CA PHE A 221 -1.77 32.79 2.89
C PHE A 221 -3.04 32.56 2.09
N LYS A 222 -3.40 33.54 1.26
CA LYS A 222 -4.50 33.43 0.30
C LYS A 222 -3.92 33.34 -1.09
N ARG A 223 -4.45 32.40 -1.89
CA ARG A 223 -4.17 32.34 -3.31
C ARG A 223 -5.03 33.36 -4.05
N SER A 224 -4.37 34.27 -4.77
CA SER A 224 -4.98 35.20 -5.71
C SER A 224 -5.42 34.46 -6.97
N ASP A 225 -6.36 35.05 -7.72
CA ASP A 225 -6.88 34.50 -8.98
C ASP A 225 -5.78 34.40 -10.05
N GLU A 226 -4.75 35.24 -9.93
CA GLU A 226 -3.56 35.24 -10.80
C GLU A 226 -2.58 34.10 -10.48
N GLY A 227 -2.83 33.33 -9.41
CA GLY A 227 -2.02 32.20 -8.99
C GLY A 227 -0.98 32.52 -7.91
N ASP A 228 -0.77 33.81 -7.62
CA ASP A 228 0.16 34.27 -6.59
C ASP A 228 -0.40 34.07 -5.18
N LEU A 229 0.49 33.78 -4.24
CA LEU A 229 0.15 33.67 -2.82
C LEU A 229 0.38 35.02 -2.14
N GLN A 230 -0.61 35.49 -1.39
CA GLN A 230 -0.55 36.73 -0.61
C GLN A 230 -0.67 36.40 0.87
N LEU A 231 0.22 36.96 1.69
CA LEU A 231 0.15 36.85 3.14
C LEU A 231 -1.01 37.74 3.64
N LEU A 232 -1.92 37.17 4.44
CA LEU A 232 -2.89 37.96 5.20
C LEU A 232 -2.28 38.41 6.53
N GLU A 233 -2.70 39.58 6.97
CA GLU A 233 -2.44 40.05 8.33
C GLU A 233 -3.12 39.12 9.34
N SER A 234 -2.30 38.59 10.24
CA SER A 234 -2.69 37.73 11.36
C SER A 234 -2.03 38.27 12.63
N ASP A 235 -2.43 37.80 13.80
CA ASP A 235 -1.83 38.22 15.08
C ASP A 235 -0.31 37.96 15.15
N TYR A 236 0.19 37.04 14.32
CA TYR A 236 1.60 36.69 14.22
C TYR A 236 2.38 37.55 13.21
N THR A 237 1.70 38.13 12.22
CA THR A 237 2.34 38.92 11.15
C THR A 237 3.13 40.14 11.66
N PRO A 238 2.65 40.93 12.66
CA PRO A 238 3.38 42.10 13.17
C PRO A 238 4.77 41.79 13.74
N GLN A 239 4.98 40.60 14.31
CA GLN A 239 6.27 40.18 14.87
C GLN A 239 7.36 40.03 13.79
N TRP A 240 6.94 39.81 12.54
CA TRP A 240 7.82 39.57 11.40
C TRP A 240 7.75 40.71 10.38
N ALA A 241 7.23 41.89 10.77
CA ALA A 241 7.02 43.03 9.88
C ALA A 241 8.28 43.41 9.09
N ASP A 242 9.44 43.43 9.74
CA ASP A 242 10.74 43.74 9.10
C ASP A 242 11.06 42.75 7.96
N PHE A 243 10.77 41.47 8.14
CA PHE A 243 10.99 40.43 7.13
C PHE A 243 9.90 40.45 6.05
N VAL A 244 8.67 40.82 6.40
CA VAL A 244 7.60 41.02 5.43
C VAL A 244 7.94 42.19 4.51
N GLU A 245 8.38 43.32 5.04
CA GLU A 245 8.80 44.46 4.22
C GLU A 245 10.00 44.10 3.34
N THR A 246 11.00 43.42 3.89
CA THR A 246 12.20 43.05 3.14
C THR A 246 11.90 42.05 2.01
N TYR A 247 11.21 40.94 2.30
CA TYR A 247 11.08 39.83 1.35
C TYR A 247 9.75 39.79 0.59
N LEU A 248 8.65 40.24 1.20
CA LEU A 248 7.32 40.20 0.60
C LEU A 248 6.95 41.50 -0.11
N MET A 249 7.44 42.67 0.33
CA MET A 249 7.17 43.95 -0.36
C MET A 249 8.20 44.27 -1.46
N THR A 250 9.46 43.88 -1.29
CA THR A 250 10.53 44.18 -2.28
C THR A 250 10.59 43.13 -3.38
N ASP A 251 10.65 41.85 -3.02
CA ASP A 251 10.95 40.75 -3.96
C ASP A 251 9.77 39.77 -4.17
N HIS A 252 8.66 39.96 -3.45
CA HIS A 252 7.49 39.05 -3.43
C HIS A 252 7.86 37.56 -3.25
N CYS A 253 8.92 37.28 -2.49
CA CYS A 253 9.50 35.94 -2.37
C CYS A 253 9.11 35.27 -1.05
N ILE A 254 8.02 34.51 -1.05
CA ILE A 254 7.56 33.74 0.11
C ILE A 254 8.60 32.70 0.59
N PRO A 255 9.28 31.94 -0.29
CA PRO A 255 10.29 31.00 0.16
C PRO A 255 11.45 31.66 0.92
N ALA A 256 11.90 32.85 0.48
CA ALA A 256 12.94 33.60 1.16
C ALA A 256 12.47 34.11 2.53
N PHE A 257 11.24 34.62 2.60
CA PHE A 257 10.61 35.02 3.86
C PHE A 257 10.55 33.85 4.86
N LEU A 258 9.96 32.72 4.45
CA LEU A 258 9.82 31.55 5.32
C LEU A 258 11.18 30.98 5.75
N ALA A 259 12.18 30.98 4.88
CA ALA A 259 13.53 30.57 5.24
C ALA A 259 14.15 31.48 6.31
N ALA A 260 14.02 32.80 6.16
CA ALA A 260 14.51 33.76 7.15
C ALA A 260 13.80 33.60 8.51
N VAL A 261 12.49 33.41 8.49
CA VAL A 261 11.68 33.11 9.69
C VAL A 261 12.18 31.84 10.37
N THR A 262 12.37 30.75 9.61
CA THR A 262 12.89 29.48 10.15
C THR A 262 14.27 29.64 10.77
N MET A 263 15.18 30.37 10.13
CA MET A 263 16.52 30.61 10.68
C MET A 263 16.47 31.37 12.00
N GLN A 264 15.59 32.37 12.12
CA GLN A 264 15.46 33.14 13.36
C GLN A 264 14.77 32.34 14.47
N LEU A 265 13.72 31.56 14.13
CA LEU A 265 13.05 30.67 15.08
C LEU A 265 13.99 29.59 15.59
N TYR A 266 14.74 28.94 14.69
CA TYR A 266 15.76 27.95 15.07
C TYR A 266 16.84 28.55 15.98
N ALA A 267 17.30 29.77 15.71
CA ALA A 267 18.26 30.46 16.55
C ALA A 267 17.71 30.85 17.93
N ARG A 268 16.38 31.03 18.07
CA ARG A 268 15.71 31.27 19.35
C ARG A 268 15.52 29.96 20.11
N ASP A 269 15.10 28.90 19.43
CA ASP A 269 14.89 27.57 19.99
C ASP A 269 16.21 26.96 20.50
N GLY A 270 17.28 27.04 19.70
CA GLY A 270 18.62 26.60 20.10
C GLY A 270 19.28 27.43 21.22
N LYS A 271 18.74 28.61 21.56
CA LYS A 271 19.14 29.38 22.76
C LYS A 271 18.44 28.92 24.03
N SER A 272 17.30 28.23 23.92
CA SER A 272 16.56 27.71 25.08
C SER A 272 17.22 26.46 25.67
N ASP A 273 17.93 25.67 24.86
CA ASP A 273 18.60 24.43 25.28
C ASP A 273 19.92 24.66 26.06
N MET A 274 20.49 25.87 26.03
CA MET A 274 21.74 26.20 26.76
C MET A 274 21.55 26.78 28.17
N GLN A 275 20.32 26.90 28.67
CA GLN A 275 20.06 27.47 30.01
C GLN A 275 19.76 26.44 31.11
N HIS A 276 19.82 25.14 30.83
CA HIS A 276 19.46 24.10 31.81
C HIS A 276 20.62 23.45 32.59
N ASP A 277 21.89 23.79 32.32
CA ASP A 277 23.04 23.07 32.93
C ASP A 277 23.81 23.80 34.06
N ASP A 278 23.53 25.07 34.36
CA ASP A 278 24.39 25.85 35.28
C ASP A 278 23.89 26.00 36.73
N THR A 279 22.76 25.39 37.13
CA THR A 279 22.21 25.62 38.50
C THR A 279 22.44 24.47 39.50
N THR A 280 22.97 23.32 39.09
CA THR A 280 23.11 22.15 39.99
C THR A 280 24.48 21.99 40.68
N ALA A 281 25.46 22.86 40.40
CA ALA A 281 26.83 22.71 40.91
C ALA A 281 27.19 23.57 42.14
N SER A 282 26.23 24.23 42.79
CA SER A 282 26.50 25.06 44.00
C SER A 282 25.53 24.78 45.13
N SER A 283 25.50 23.53 45.61
CA SER A 283 25.00 23.22 46.96
C SER A 283 25.56 21.87 47.41
N GLN A 284 26.86 21.85 47.71
CA GLN A 284 27.49 20.90 48.64
C GLN A 284 28.96 21.32 48.85
N ALA A 285 29.16 22.29 49.74
CA ALA A 285 30.38 22.50 50.50
C ALA A 285 30.00 23.17 51.82
#